data_AF-A0A1I5D873-F1
#
_entry.id   AF-A0A1I5D873-F1
#
_cell.length_a   1.000
_cell.length_b   1.000
_cell.length_c   1.000
_cell.angle_alpha   90.00
_cell.angle_beta   90.00
_cell.angle_gamma   90.00
#
_symmetry.space_group_name_H-M   'P 1'
#
loop_
_entity.id
_entity.type
_entity.pdbx_description
1 polymer ?
#
loop_
_entity_poly.entity_id
_entity_poly.type
_entity_poly.pdbx_seq_one_letter_code
_entity_poly.pdbx_strand_id
1 'polypeptide(L)'
;MAKTVNDLTWDDLEGAARQAWGEAARRTLDAGLPVTGSRNGRLVRRYPDGTIEDLGPVSPVRQPRFETGVRNNGFGADKFGLKKLKQVHWNLGAPQLYQYSLTAGEAVLSADGALCADTGEFTGRSPKDKFTVRDATTDKKMWWAGNQSITAEQFETLYQDFLKHAEGKKLFAQDLYGGADPA
;
A
#
# COMPACT_ATOMS: atom_id res chain seq x y z
N MET A 1 10.32 32.98 -16.50
CA MET A 1 9.00 32.31 -16.53
C MET A 1 8.80 31.62 -15.19
N ALA A 2 7.67 31.84 -14.51
CA ALA A 2 7.37 31.15 -13.26
C ALA A 2 7.10 29.67 -13.56
N LYS A 3 7.81 28.75 -12.88
CA LYS A 3 7.54 27.31 -12.97
C LYS A 3 6.13 27.04 -12.42
N THR A 4 5.36 26.17 -13.07
CA THR A 4 4.09 25.69 -12.50
C THR A 4 4.36 24.59 -11.48
N VAL A 5 3.38 24.26 -10.62
CA VAL A 5 3.53 23.20 -9.59
C VAL A 5 3.96 21.86 -10.20
N ASN A 6 3.57 21.60 -11.45
CA ASN A 6 3.91 20.38 -12.18
C ASN A 6 5.37 20.34 -12.71
N ASP A 7 6.09 21.47 -12.69
CA ASP A 7 7.47 21.60 -13.20
C ASP A 7 8.53 21.62 -12.09
N LEU A 8 8.11 21.47 -10.82
CA LEU A 8 9.02 21.48 -9.68
C LEU A 8 9.72 20.13 -9.53
N THR A 9 11.04 20.15 -9.44
CA THR A 9 11.82 18.94 -9.11
C THR A 9 11.69 18.61 -7.62
N TRP A 10 12.10 17.41 -7.23
CA TRP A 10 12.22 17.05 -5.81
C TRP A 10 13.15 17.99 -5.04
N ASP A 11 14.24 18.45 -5.67
CA ASP A 11 15.16 19.41 -5.07
C ASP A 11 14.50 20.79 -4.88
N ASP A 12 13.68 21.24 -5.84
CA ASP A 12 12.91 22.49 -5.72
C ASP A 12 11.92 22.39 -4.54
N LEU A 13 11.23 21.24 -4.39
CA LEU A 13 10.28 20.99 -3.30
C LEU A 13 10.98 20.89 -1.93
N GLU A 14 12.12 20.20 -1.84
CA GLU A 14 12.91 20.13 -0.62
C GLU A 14 13.44 21.51 -0.21
N GLY A 15 13.91 22.31 -1.18
CA GLY A 15 14.35 23.68 -0.93
C GLY A 15 13.23 24.54 -0.35
N ALA A 16 12.05 24.51 -0.97
CA ALA A 16 10.88 25.25 -0.50
C ALA A 16 10.43 24.80 0.90
N ALA A 17 10.42 23.49 1.17
CA ALA A 17 10.08 22.95 2.49
C ALA A 17 11.08 23.38 3.56
N ARG A 18 12.39 23.36 3.27
CA ARG A 18 13.44 23.84 4.20
C ARG A 18 13.29 25.33 4.52
N GLN A 19 12.97 26.15 3.51
CA GLN A 19 12.75 27.58 3.71
C GLN A 19 11.51 27.83 4.58
N ALA A 20 10.37 27.23 4.22
CA ALA A 20 9.12 27.38 4.97
C ALA A 20 9.27 26.93 6.43
N TRP A 21 9.97 25.82 6.66
CA TRP A 21 10.25 25.32 7.99
C TRP A 21 11.19 26.25 8.78
N GLY A 22 12.22 26.82 8.13
CA GLY A 22 13.11 27.79 8.75
C GLY A 22 12.41 29.08 9.17
N GLU A 23 11.49 29.58 8.36
CA GLU A 23 10.67 30.76 8.68
C GLU A 23 9.70 30.48 9.84
N ALA A 24 9.02 29.33 9.83
CA ALA A 24 8.15 28.91 10.92
C ALA A 24 8.93 28.73 12.23
N ALA A 25 10.12 28.12 12.18
CA ALA A 25 11.00 27.95 13.33
C ALA A 25 11.44 29.30 13.93
N ARG A 26 11.79 30.29 13.10
CA ARG A 26 12.13 31.65 13.57
C ARG A 26 10.94 32.29 14.29
N ARG A 27 9.75 32.26 13.69
CA ARG A 27 8.54 32.84 14.31
C ARG A 27 8.22 32.21 15.66
N THR A 28 8.38 30.89 15.80
CA THR A 28 8.15 30.18 17.07
C THR A 28 9.15 30.61 18.15
N LEU A 29 10.43 30.77 17.79
CA LEU A 29 11.45 31.27 18.71
C LEU A 29 11.20 32.72 19.13
N ASP A 30 10.83 33.58 18.18
CA ASP A 30 10.48 34.98 18.45
C ASP A 30 9.25 35.10 19.36
N ALA A 31 8.35 34.12 19.32
CA ALA A 31 7.20 33.99 20.22
C ALA A 31 7.55 33.41 21.61
N GLY A 32 8.84 33.17 21.90
CA GLY A 32 9.29 32.64 23.19
C GLY A 32 9.10 31.14 23.36
N LEU A 33 8.82 30.39 22.29
CA LEU A 33 8.59 28.94 22.33
C LEU A 33 9.79 28.17 21.76
N PRO A 34 10.14 27.01 22.33
CA PRO A 34 11.21 26.18 21.79
C PRO A 34 10.78 25.48 20.49
N VAL A 35 11.76 25.20 19.62
CA VAL A 35 11.57 24.48 18.36
C VAL A 35 12.36 23.17 18.40
N THR A 36 11.73 22.07 17.99
CA THR A 36 12.39 20.77 17.86
C THR A 36 12.71 20.47 16.40
N GLY A 37 13.92 20.01 16.11
CA GLY A 37 14.40 19.69 14.76
C GLY A 37 15.46 18.60 14.78
N SER A 38 16.13 18.37 13.65
CA SER A 38 17.25 17.42 13.53
C SER A 38 18.54 18.14 13.19
N ARG A 39 19.65 17.75 13.84
CA ARG A 39 21.00 18.23 13.56
C ARG A 39 21.97 17.04 13.62
N ASN A 40 22.72 16.81 12.55
CA ASN A 40 23.69 15.71 12.44
C ASN A 40 23.11 14.33 12.83
N GLY A 41 21.86 14.06 12.43
CA GLY A 41 21.18 12.78 12.73
C GLY A 41 20.66 12.65 14.17
N ARG A 42 20.71 13.73 14.97
CA ARG A 42 20.18 13.77 16.34
C ARG A 42 19.01 14.73 16.45
N LEU A 43 18.00 14.36 17.22
CA LEU A 43 16.87 15.21 17.52
C LEU A 43 17.35 16.27 18.51
N VAL A 44 17.12 17.54 18.21
CA VAL A 44 17.54 18.66 19.06
C VAL A 44 16.38 19.60 19.29
N ARG A 45 16.33 20.19 20.48
CA ARG A 45 15.40 21.29 20.81
C ARG A 45 16.19 22.57 21.01
N ARG A 46 15.82 23.62 20.28
CA ARG A 46 16.40 24.96 20.39
C ARG A 46 15.43 25.86 21.16
N TYR A 47 15.95 26.59 22.14
CA TYR A 47 15.19 27.55 22.93
C TYR A 47 15.42 28.99 22.41
N PRO A 48 14.53 29.95 22.77
CA PRO A 48 14.64 31.35 22.35
C PRO A 48 15.95 32.04 22.76
N ASP A 49 16.54 31.64 23.90
CA ASP A 49 17.82 32.13 24.40
C ASP A 49 19.04 31.59 23.63
N GLY A 50 18.80 30.74 22.62
CA GLY A 50 19.83 30.12 21.79
C GLY A 50 20.39 28.82 22.34
N THR A 51 19.96 28.36 23.53
CA THR A 51 20.37 27.07 24.07
C THR A 51 19.83 25.92 23.23
N ILE A 52 20.58 24.81 23.19
CA ILE A 52 20.23 23.62 22.43
C ILE A 52 20.31 22.40 23.35
N GLU A 53 19.20 21.69 23.46
CA GLU A 53 19.06 20.42 24.16
C GLU A 53 19.14 19.26 23.15
N ASP A 54 19.99 18.28 23.41
CA ASP A 54 20.09 17.04 22.63
C ASP A 54 19.06 16.04 23.17
N LEU A 55 18.07 15.69 22.34
CA LEU A 55 16.99 14.78 22.66
C LEU A 55 17.31 13.32 22.26
N GLY A 56 18.52 13.06 21.74
CA GLY A 56 18.98 11.73 21.37
C GLY A 56 18.96 11.47 19.86
N PRO A 57 19.19 10.22 19.44
CA PRO A 57 19.21 9.88 18.02
C PRO A 57 17.85 10.14 17.38
N VAL A 58 17.83 10.73 16.17
CA VAL A 58 16.63 10.65 15.35
C VAL A 58 16.40 9.17 15.10
N SER A 59 15.25 8.65 15.58
CA SER A 59 14.85 7.30 15.25
C SER A 59 14.93 7.17 13.72
N PRO A 60 15.69 6.21 13.18
CA PRO A 60 15.81 6.09 11.74
C PRO A 60 14.40 6.05 11.17
N VAL A 61 14.17 6.81 10.10
CA VAL A 61 13.00 6.59 9.24
C VAL A 61 13.00 5.10 8.98
N ARG A 62 12.02 4.37 9.54
CA ARG A 62 11.96 2.91 9.39
C ARG A 62 12.11 2.67 7.89
N GLN A 63 13.17 1.95 7.49
CA GLN A 63 13.29 1.55 6.09
C GLN A 63 11.95 0.95 5.69
N PRO A 64 11.41 1.27 4.51
CA PRO A 64 10.14 0.74 4.07
C PRO A 64 10.25 -0.78 4.18
N ARG A 65 9.54 -1.34 5.17
CA ARG A 65 9.53 -2.78 5.35
C ARG A 65 8.93 -3.36 4.08
N PHE A 66 9.58 -4.39 3.55
CA PHE A 66 9.11 -5.15 2.39
C PHE A 66 7.64 -5.57 2.58
N GLU A 67 7.28 -5.95 3.81
CA GLU A 67 5.90 -6.14 4.24
C GLU A 67 5.48 -5.11 5.29
N THR A 68 4.25 -4.60 5.17
CA THR A 68 3.64 -3.68 6.15
C THR A 68 2.27 -4.17 6.57
N GLY A 69 1.79 -3.75 7.74
CA GLY A 69 0.52 -4.20 8.31
C GLY A 69 0.64 -5.36 9.29
N VAL A 70 -0.50 -5.76 9.86
CA VAL A 70 -0.64 -6.97 10.68
C VAL A 70 -1.08 -8.08 9.73
N ARG A 71 -0.54 -9.29 9.87
CA ARG A 71 -0.95 -10.45 9.07
C ARG A 71 -1.01 -11.71 9.92
N ASN A 72 -1.69 -12.73 9.41
CA ASN A 72 -1.53 -14.07 9.94
C ASN A 72 -0.06 -14.55 9.81
N ASN A 73 0.58 -14.88 10.94
CA ASN A 73 1.97 -15.32 10.96
C ASN A 73 2.19 -16.65 10.24
N GLY A 74 1.17 -17.52 10.18
CA GLY A 74 1.26 -18.83 9.54
C GLY A 74 1.25 -18.81 8.00
N PHE A 75 0.73 -17.74 7.39
CA PHE A 75 0.49 -17.66 5.95
C PHE A 75 1.05 -16.36 5.35
N GLY A 76 2.37 -16.34 5.14
CA GLY A 76 3.04 -15.26 4.40
C GLY A 76 2.89 -15.40 2.89
N ALA A 77 3.29 -14.37 2.14
CA ALA A 77 3.24 -14.37 0.67
C ALA A 77 4.02 -15.54 0.05
N ASP A 78 5.11 -15.96 0.70
CA ASP A 78 5.94 -17.10 0.33
C ASP A 78 5.17 -18.42 0.31
N LYS A 79 4.19 -18.61 1.20
CA LYS A 79 3.35 -19.81 1.26
C LYS A 79 2.45 -19.97 0.04
N PHE A 80 2.17 -18.87 -0.65
CA PHE A 80 1.41 -18.83 -1.90
C PHE A 80 2.33 -18.80 -3.13
N GLY A 81 3.62 -19.10 -2.99
CA GLY A 81 4.57 -19.12 -4.11
C GLY A 81 4.95 -17.74 -4.65
N LEU A 82 4.45 -16.64 -4.07
CA LEU A 82 4.73 -15.28 -4.52
C LEU A 82 6.16 -14.88 -4.12
N LYS A 83 6.95 -14.48 -5.11
CA LYS A 83 8.38 -14.17 -4.95
C LYS A 83 8.72 -12.86 -5.63
N LYS A 84 9.87 -12.28 -5.24
CA LYS A 84 10.44 -11.06 -5.84
C LYS A 84 9.44 -9.91 -5.95
N LEU A 85 8.54 -9.78 -4.98
CA LEU A 85 7.57 -8.70 -4.97
C LEU A 85 8.29 -7.36 -4.75
N LYS A 86 7.64 -6.25 -5.10
CA LYS A 86 8.14 -4.92 -4.72
C LYS A 86 7.79 -4.59 -3.27
N GLN A 87 6.57 -4.92 -2.86
CA GLN A 87 6.05 -4.68 -1.51
C GLN A 87 4.75 -5.47 -1.28
N VAL A 88 4.45 -5.80 -0.02
CA VAL A 88 3.14 -6.31 0.39
C VAL A 88 2.55 -5.46 1.51
N HIS A 89 1.29 -5.04 1.34
CA HIS A 89 0.52 -4.35 2.36
C HIS A 89 -0.59 -5.28 2.90
N TRP A 90 -0.49 -5.65 4.16
CA TRP A 90 -1.41 -6.56 4.83
C TRP A 90 -2.47 -5.79 5.62
N ASN A 91 -3.72 -6.19 5.49
CA ASN A 91 -4.84 -5.75 6.32
C ASN A 91 -4.92 -4.22 6.47
N LEU A 92 -4.71 -3.51 5.35
CA LEU A 92 -4.93 -2.06 5.32
C LEU A 92 -6.40 -1.76 5.56
N GLY A 93 -6.67 -0.72 6.35
CA GLY A 93 -8.02 -0.21 6.52
C GLY A 93 -8.49 0.61 5.32
N ALA A 94 -9.78 0.90 5.31
CA ALA A 94 -10.41 1.68 4.24
C ALA A 94 -9.69 3.01 3.96
N PRO A 95 -9.30 3.85 4.94
CA PRO A 95 -8.63 5.13 4.66
C PRO A 95 -7.31 4.97 3.90
N GLN A 96 -6.52 3.94 4.22
CA GLN A 96 -5.24 3.72 3.54
C GLN A 96 -5.46 3.22 2.11
N LEU A 97 -6.41 2.30 1.90
CA LEU A 97 -6.76 1.83 0.55
C LEU A 97 -7.28 2.96 -0.32
N TYR A 98 -8.11 3.84 0.26
CA TYR A 98 -8.63 5.04 -0.39
C TYR A 98 -7.51 5.94 -0.93
N GLN A 99 -6.50 6.22 -0.09
CA GLN A 99 -5.33 7.01 -0.48
C GLN A 99 -4.53 6.33 -1.60
N TYR A 100 -4.33 5.01 -1.53
CA TYR A 100 -3.60 4.28 -2.57
C TYR A 100 -4.31 4.32 -3.92
N SER A 101 -5.63 4.08 -3.96
CA SER A 101 -6.40 4.09 -5.20
C SER A 101 -6.40 5.47 -5.87
N LEU A 102 -6.54 6.56 -5.08
CA LEU A 102 -6.48 7.92 -5.61
C LEU A 102 -5.08 8.29 -6.12
N THR A 103 -4.04 7.94 -5.36
CA THR A 103 -2.65 8.25 -5.74
C THR A 103 -2.22 7.49 -6.99
N ALA A 104 -2.76 6.28 -7.19
CA ALA A 104 -2.51 5.48 -8.39
C ALA A 104 -3.34 5.92 -9.61
N GLY A 105 -4.32 6.82 -9.43
CA GLY A 105 -5.25 7.20 -10.49
C GLY A 105 -6.21 6.08 -10.90
N GLU A 106 -6.42 5.09 -10.04
CA GLU A 106 -7.27 3.92 -10.30
C GLU A 106 -8.75 4.19 -9.96
N ALA A 107 -9.02 5.27 -9.24
CA ALA A 107 -10.36 5.70 -8.85
C ALA A 107 -10.44 7.21 -8.70
N VAL A 108 -11.67 7.72 -8.68
CA VAL A 108 -12.00 9.14 -8.43
C VAL A 108 -13.02 9.25 -7.30
N LEU A 109 -13.25 10.48 -6.82
CA LEU A 109 -14.26 10.74 -5.80
C LEU A 109 -15.55 11.27 -6.40
N SER A 110 -16.67 10.71 -5.96
CA SER A 110 -17.96 11.38 -6.09
C SER A 110 -18.03 12.62 -5.19
N ALA A 111 -19.00 13.49 -5.45
CA ALA A 111 -19.23 14.69 -4.64
C ALA A 111 -19.45 14.40 -3.14
N ASP A 112 -20.04 13.24 -2.83
CA ASP A 112 -20.33 12.81 -1.45
C ASP A 112 -19.19 11.99 -0.81
N GLY A 113 -18.06 11.82 -1.49
CA GLY A 113 -16.91 11.11 -0.95
C GLY A 113 -17.01 9.58 -1.03
N ALA A 114 -17.82 9.02 -1.93
CA ALA A 114 -17.68 7.61 -2.32
C ALA A 114 -16.55 7.45 -3.34
N LEU A 115 -15.80 6.34 -3.23
CA LEU A 115 -14.76 5.95 -4.19
C LEU A 115 -15.44 5.36 -5.44
N CYS A 116 -15.16 5.94 -6.60
CA CYS A 116 -15.71 5.52 -7.88
C CYS A 116 -14.59 4.96 -8.76
N ALA A 117 -14.68 3.68 -9.11
CA ALA A 117 -13.75 3.00 -10.01
C ALA A 117 -14.49 2.55 -11.27
N ASP A 118 -13.79 2.57 -12.41
CA ASP A 118 -14.27 2.03 -13.69
C ASP A 118 -13.63 0.66 -13.93
N THR A 119 -14.44 -0.37 -14.20
CA THR A 119 -13.96 -1.75 -14.46
C THR A 119 -13.72 -2.02 -15.94
N GLY A 120 -13.88 -1.01 -16.80
CA GLY A 120 -13.64 -1.07 -18.23
C GLY A 120 -14.65 -1.97 -18.94
N GLU A 121 -14.15 -2.83 -19.83
CA GLU A 121 -14.99 -3.74 -20.64
C GLU A 121 -15.78 -4.75 -19.77
N PHE A 122 -15.20 -5.18 -18.65
CA PHE A 122 -15.79 -6.21 -17.79
C PHE A 122 -16.64 -5.58 -16.68
N THR A 123 -17.87 -5.20 -17.03
CA THR A 123 -18.83 -4.55 -16.12
C THR A 123 -19.71 -5.51 -15.30
N GLY A 124 -19.49 -6.82 -15.45
CA GLY A 124 -20.26 -7.85 -14.79
C GLY A 124 -19.51 -9.16 -14.65
N ARG A 125 -20.24 -10.22 -14.28
CA ARG A 125 -19.66 -11.57 -14.21
C ARG A 125 -19.42 -12.10 -15.62
N SER A 126 -18.40 -12.94 -15.75
CA SER A 126 -18.15 -13.74 -16.97
C SER A 126 -18.31 -15.23 -16.66
N PRO A 127 -19.56 -15.77 -16.64
CA PRO A 127 -19.81 -17.15 -16.20
C PRO A 127 -19.11 -18.22 -17.04
N LYS A 128 -18.80 -17.91 -18.31
CA LYS A 128 -18.13 -18.81 -19.26
C LYS A 128 -16.61 -18.93 -19.04
N ASP A 129 -16.06 -18.09 -18.16
CA ASP A 129 -14.63 -18.07 -17.84
C ASP A 129 -14.36 -18.61 -16.42
N LYS A 130 -15.37 -19.23 -15.79
CA LYS A 130 -15.26 -19.84 -14.46
C LYS A 130 -15.03 -21.34 -14.59
N PHE A 131 -13.85 -21.78 -14.19
CA PHE A 131 -13.47 -23.19 -14.17
C PHE A 131 -13.27 -23.71 -12.75
N THR A 132 -13.49 -25.01 -12.55
CA THR A 132 -13.09 -25.73 -11.33
C THR A 132 -12.14 -26.85 -11.72
N VAL A 133 -11.03 -26.97 -10.99
CA VAL A 133 -10.06 -28.06 -11.20
C VAL A 133 -10.78 -29.38 -10.96
N ARG A 134 -10.68 -30.30 -11.92
CA ARG A 134 -11.27 -31.63 -11.81
C ARG A 134 -10.17 -32.62 -11.42
N ASP A 135 -10.16 -32.99 -10.16
CA ASP A 135 -9.20 -33.87 -9.51
C ASP A 135 -9.91 -34.97 -8.68
N ALA A 136 -9.15 -35.80 -7.98
CA ALA A 136 -9.70 -36.87 -7.15
C ALA A 136 -10.67 -36.37 -6.05
N THR A 137 -10.56 -35.12 -5.62
CA THR A 137 -11.40 -34.56 -4.55
C THR A 137 -12.72 -34.00 -5.06
N THR A 138 -12.73 -33.51 -6.30
CA THR A 138 -13.86 -32.78 -6.92
C THR A 138 -14.63 -33.61 -7.93
N ASP A 139 -13.99 -34.57 -8.61
CA ASP A 139 -14.56 -35.33 -9.74
C ASP A 139 -15.95 -35.89 -9.44
N LYS A 140 -16.13 -36.52 -8.28
CA LYS A 140 -17.40 -37.16 -7.89
C LYS A 140 -18.31 -36.29 -7.02
N LYS A 141 -17.82 -35.14 -6.53
CA LYS A 141 -18.55 -34.28 -5.59
C LYS A 141 -19.16 -33.05 -6.26
N MET A 142 -18.59 -32.61 -7.37
CA MET A 142 -19.04 -31.42 -8.08
C MET A 142 -20.16 -31.72 -9.06
N TRP A 143 -21.06 -30.76 -9.21
CA TRP A 143 -22.09 -30.78 -10.24
C TRP A 143 -21.56 -30.22 -11.57
N TRP A 144 -21.19 -31.10 -12.49
CA TRP A 144 -20.53 -30.72 -13.76
C TRP A 144 -21.47 -30.26 -14.88
N ALA A 145 -22.78 -30.49 -14.79
CA ALA A 145 -23.70 -30.04 -15.84
C ALA A 145 -23.84 -28.50 -15.91
N GLY A 146 -23.45 -27.79 -14.83
CA GLY A 146 -23.45 -26.33 -14.77
C GLY A 146 -22.10 -25.70 -14.46
N ASN A 147 -21.01 -26.47 -14.41
CA ASN A 147 -19.66 -25.96 -14.12
C ASN A 147 -18.66 -26.48 -15.14
N GLN A 148 -17.80 -25.60 -15.65
CA GLN A 148 -16.72 -25.99 -16.54
C GLN A 148 -15.55 -26.57 -15.74
N SER A 149 -14.92 -27.61 -16.28
CA SER A 149 -13.74 -28.24 -15.68
C SER A 149 -12.46 -27.78 -16.36
N ILE A 150 -11.39 -27.70 -15.58
CA ILE A 150 -10.01 -27.55 -16.04
C ILE A 150 -9.17 -28.69 -15.43
N THR A 151 -8.14 -29.16 -16.13
CA THR A 151 -7.22 -30.16 -15.55
C THR A 151 -6.26 -29.50 -14.55
N ALA A 152 -5.63 -30.30 -13.69
CA ALA A 152 -4.64 -29.80 -12.74
C ALA A 152 -3.43 -29.17 -13.47
N GLU A 153 -3.00 -29.75 -14.59
CA GLU A 153 -1.88 -29.27 -15.39
C GLU A 153 -2.19 -27.93 -16.08
N GLN A 154 -3.42 -27.79 -16.58
CA GLN A 154 -3.90 -26.54 -17.16
C GLN A 154 -3.99 -25.43 -16.09
N PHE A 155 -4.51 -25.75 -14.90
CA PHE A 155 -4.50 -24.82 -13.78
C PHE A 155 -3.08 -24.43 -13.37
N GLU A 156 -2.16 -25.39 -13.24
CA GLU A 156 -0.77 -25.14 -12.88
C GLU A 156 -0.09 -24.19 -13.88
N THR A 157 -0.38 -24.35 -15.18
CA THR A 157 0.11 -23.44 -16.22
C THR A 157 -0.34 -22.00 -15.98
N LEU A 158 -1.64 -21.79 -15.71
CA LEU A 158 -2.18 -20.46 -15.41
C LEU A 158 -1.61 -19.91 -14.10
N TYR A 159 -1.49 -20.76 -13.09
CA TYR A 159 -0.96 -20.39 -11.78
C TYR A 159 0.49 -19.88 -11.87
N GLN A 160 1.35 -20.57 -12.62
CA GLN A 160 2.73 -20.12 -12.84
C GLN A 160 2.80 -18.78 -13.59
N ASP A 161 1.90 -18.53 -14.53
CA ASP A 161 1.80 -17.23 -15.21
C ASP A 161 1.39 -16.11 -14.24
N PHE A 162 0.43 -16.36 -13.34
CA PHE A 162 0.06 -15.44 -12.27
C PHE A 162 1.23 -15.13 -11.31
N LEU A 163 1.98 -16.16 -10.89
CA LEU A 163 3.15 -15.96 -10.02
C LEU A 163 4.20 -15.10 -10.69
N LYS A 164 4.45 -15.34 -11.98
CA LYS A 164 5.38 -14.55 -12.78
C LYS A 164 4.90 -13.10 -12.95
N HIS A 165 3.60 -12.90 -13.21
CA HIS A 165 3.02 -11.57 -13.31
C HIS A 165 3.15 -10.75 -12.02
N ALA A 166 3.07 -11.43 -10.86
CA ALA A 166 3.19 -10.79 -9.56
C ALA A 166 4.62 -10.30 -9.23
N GLU A 167 5.67 -10.82 -9.90
CA GLU A 167 7.04 -10.38 -9.68
C GLU A 167 7.18 -8.85 -9.92
N GLY A 168 7.86 -8.16 -9.01
CA GLY A 168 8.05 -6.70 -9.05
C GLY A 168 6.78 -5.88 -8.78
N LYS A 169 5.63 -6.50 -8.51
CA LYS A 169 4.39 -5.79 -8.17
C LYS A 169 4.32 -5.46 -6.69
N LYS A 170 3.59 -4.39 -6.38
CA LYS A 170 3.08 -4.12 -5.04
C LYS A 170 1.76 -4.88 -4.89
N LEU A 171 1.63 -5.66 -3.82
CA LEU A 171 0.41 -6.41 -3.53
C LEU A 171 -0.29 -5.87 -2.28
N PHE A 172 -1.60 -6.04 -2.25
CA PHE A 172 -2.46 -5.76 -1.11
C PHE A 172 -3.14 -7.07 -0.70
N ALA A 173 -3.06 -7.43 0.58
CA ALA A 173 -3.58 -8.68 1.10
C ALA A 173 -4.54 -8.42 2.28
N GLN A 174 -5.60 -9.21 2.37
CA GLN A 174 -6.64 -9.11 3.41
C GLN A 174 -6.96 -10.50 3.96
N ASP A 175 -6.80 -10.67 5.27
CA ASP A 175 -7.21 -11.85 6.02
C ASP A 175 -8.67 -11.63 6.47
N LEU A 176 -9.62 -12.38 5.90
CA LEU A 176 -11.05 -12.18 6.09
C LEU A 176 -11.78 -13.49 6.45
N TYR A 177 -12.99 -13.35 6.98
CA TYR A 177 -13.91 -14.47 7.26
C TYR A 177 -14.96 -14.62 6.16
N GLY A 178 -15.26 -15.86 5.80
CA GLY A 178 -16.37 -16.21 4.90
C GLY A 178 -17.47 -16.92 5.68
N GLY A 179 -18.51 -16.19 6.09
CA GLY A 179 -19.56 -16.67 6.99
C GLY A 179 -19.52 -15.93 8.33
N ALA A 180 -20.69 -15.59 8.87
CA ALA A 180 -20.80 -14.82 10.11
C ALA A 180 -20.84 -15.69 11.38
N ASP A 181 -21.12 -17.00 11.23
CA ASP A 181 -21.18 -17.94 12.34
C ASP A 181 -19.76 -18.31 12.81
N PRO A 182 -19.40 -18.07 14.08
CA PRO A 182 -18.11 -18.46 14.63
C PRO A 182 -17.99 -19.95 15.02
N ALA A 183 -19.09 -20.71 14.99
CA ALA A 183 -19.18 -22.09 15.50
C ALA A 183 -18.52 -23.15 14.60
#